data_AF-A0A4Q0IZM7-F1
#
_entry.id   AF-A0A4Q0IZM7-F1
#
_cell.length_a   1.000
_cell.length_b   1.000
_cell.length_c   1.000
_cell.angle_alpha   90.00
_cell.angle_beta   90.00
_cell.angle_gamma   90.00
#
_symmetry.space_group_name_H-M   'P 1'
#
loop_
_entity.id
_entity.type
_entity.pdbx_description
1 polymer ?
#
loop_
_entity_poly.entity_id
_entity_poly.type
_entity_poly.pdbx_seq_one_letter_code
_entity_poly.pdbx_strand_id
1 'polypeptide(L)'
;MDSLLKLPEGAVYRESKGRAHVEATHHGGVIYITGTCDSLQRQVEYYEALYHTARDALEQTEQSLRREKEKKSKPSWYILLLECSVGFIIGIATANIFPKRFIKG
;
A
#
# COMPACT_ATOMS: atom_id res chain seq x y z
N MET A 1 -4.96 -19.66 -49.64
CA MET A 1 -4.50 -20.29 -48.39
C MET A 1 -3.33 -21.19 -48.76
N ASP A 2 -2.13 -20.64 -48.73
CA ASP A 2 -0.92 -21.44 -48.94
C ASP A 2 -0.71 -22.32 -47.70
N SER A 3 -0.68 -23.62 -47.93
CA SER A 3 -0.56 -24.62 -46.88
C SER A 3 0.84 -24.53 -46.28
N LEU A 4 0.93 -24.25 -44.97
CA LEU A 4 2.14 -24.32 -44.13
C LEU A 4 2.84 -25.70 -44.19
N LEU A 5 2.23 -26.69 -44.85
CA LEU A 5 2.74 -28.02 -45.09
C LEU A 5 3.85 -28.10 -46.16
N LYS A 6 4.19 -26.98 -46.83
CA LYS A 6 5.25 -26.90 -47.86
C LYS A 6 6.49 -26.13 -47.41
N LEU A 7 6.74 -25.99 -46.11
CA LEU A 7 7.99 -25.38 -45.65
C LEU A 7 9.15 -26.40 -45.77
N PRO A 8 10.23 -26.10 -46.51
CA PRO A 8 11.43 -26.93 -46.54
C PRO A 8 12.09 -26.99 -45.15
N GLU A 9 12.88 -28.03 -44.87
CA GLU A 9 13.63 -28.15 -43.61
C GLU A 9 14.47 -26.89 -43.34
N GLY A 10 14.23 -26.26 -42.18
CA GLY A 10 14.91 -25.02 -41.79
C GLY A 10 14.21 -23.71 -42.21
N ALA A 11 13.05 -23.76 -42.87
CA ALA A 11 12.30 -22.55 -43.16
C ALA A 11 11.52 -22.03 -41.93
N VAL A 12 11.59 -20.72 -41.72
CA VAL A 12 10.87 -20.00 -40.68
C VAL A 12 9.79 -19.16 -41.35
N TYR A 13 8.52 -19.48 -41.09
CA TYR A 13 7.41 -18.61 -41.49
C TYR A 13 7.14 -17.62 -40.37
N ARG A 14 7.11 -16.33 -40.72
CA ARG A 14 6.86 -15.25 -39.78
C ARG A 14 5.73 -14.40 -40.34
N GLU A 15 4.61 -14.39 -39.65
CA GLU A 15 3.48 -13.51 -39.97
C GLU A 15 3.18 -12.63 -38.76
N SER A 16 3.12 -11.33 -38.98
CA SER A 16 2.75 -10.36 -37.97
C SER A 16 1.50 -9.59 -38.40
N LYS A 17 0.52 -9.51 -37.51
CA LYS A 17 -0.69 -8.73 -37.72
C LYS A 17 -0.88 -7.77 -36.56
N GLY A 18 -0.44 -6.52 -36.78
CA GLY A 18 -0.45 -5.48 -35.76
C GLY A 18 0.51 -5.81 -34.62
N ARG A 19 -0.05 -6.12 -33.44
CA ARG A 19 0.70 -6.42 -32.20
C ARG A 19 0.79 -7.92 -31.89
N ALA A 20 0.28 -8.76 -32.77
CA ALA A 20 0.39 -10.21 -32.66
C ALA A 20 1.39 -10.71 -33.71
N HIS A 21 2.29 -11.58 -33.28
CA HIS A 21 3.36 -12.15 -34.06
C HIS A 21 3.32 -13.65 -33.93
N VAL A 22 3.39 -14.35 -35.05
CA VAL A 22 3.38 -15.81 -35.09
C VAL A 22 4.59 -16.27 -35.88
N GLU A 23 5.39 -17.11 -35.25
CA GLU A 23 6.50 -17.80 -35.89
C GLU A 23 6.18 -19.28 -35.97
N ALA A 24 6.28 -19.84 -37.18
CA ALA A 24 6.23 -21.28 -37.38
C ALA A 24 7.61 -21.76 -37.85
N THR A 25 8.20 -22.69 -37.11
CA THR A 25 9.48 -23.32 -37.45
C THR A 25 9.31 -24.82 -37.65
N HIS A 26 9.98 -25.37 -38.66
CA HIS A 26 9.96 -26.80 -38.95
C HIS A 26 11.29 -27.44 -38.57
N HIS A 27 11.26 -28.35 -37.60
CA HIS A 27 12.42 -29.09 -37.11
C HIS A 27 12.11 -30.59 -37.07
N GLY A 28 12.80 -31.39 -37.88
CA GLY A 28 12.74 -32.86 -37.83
C GLY A 28 11.34 -33.45 -38.00
N GLY A 29 10.51 -32.87 -38.88
CA GLY A 29 9.13 -33.32 -39.11
C GLY A 29 8.10 -32.75 -38.13
N VAL A 30 8.51 -31.95 -37.14
CA VAL A 30 7.62 -31.28 -36.18
C VAL A 30 7.53 -29.79 -36.51
N ILE A 31 6.30 -29.27 -36.56
CA ILE A 31 6.02 -27.85 -36.72
C ILE A 31 5.84 -27.24 -35.33
N TYR A 32 6.70 -26.29 -34.97
CA TYR A 32 6.57 -25.48 -33.76
C TYR A 32 5.92 -24.15 -34.12
N ILE A 33 4.86 -23.78 -33.40
CA ILE A 33 4.16 -22.51 -33.58
C ILE A 33 4.30 -21.69 -32.30
N THR A 34 4.96 -20.55 -32.40
CA THR A 34 5.17 -19.60 -31.30
C THR A 34 4.40 -18.33 -31.59
N GLY A 35 3.39 -18.03 -30.78
CA GLY A 35 2.62 -16.79 -30.86
C GLY A 35 3.01 -15.82 -29.74
N THR A 36 3.43 -14.61 -30.08
CA THR A 36 3.60 -13.50 -29.12
C THR A 36 2.60 -12.39 -29.41
N CYS A 37 2.14 -11.70 -28.35
CA CYS A 37 1.15 -10.64 -28.49
C CYS A 37 1.42 -9.50 -27.50
N ASP A 38 1.78 -8.33 -28.01
CA ASP A 38 2.16 -7.17 -27.21
C ASP A 38 0.94 -6.44 -26.61
N SER A 39 -0.28 -6.89 -26.91
CA SER A 39 -1.50 -6.24 -26.41
C SER A 39 -1.76 -6.51 -24.93
N LEU A 40 -1.41 -7.70 -24.43
CA LEU A 40 -1.61 -8.08 -23.03
C LEU A 40 -0.52 -7.48 -22.13
N GLN A 41 0.74 -7.50 -22.60
CA GLN A 41 1.85 -6.91 -21.86
C GLN A 41 1.64 -5.40 -21.62
N ARG A 42 1.14 -4.67 -22.62
CA ARG A 42 0.80 -3.25 -22.47
C ARG A 42 -0.37 -3.00 -21.52
N GLN A 43 -1.35 -3.92 -21.45
CA GLN A 43 -2.44 -3.80 -20.49
C GLN A 43 -1.95 -4.00 -19.06
N VAL A 44 -1.08 -4.98 -18.83
CA VAL A 44 -0.48 -5.22 -17.52
C VAL A 44 0.27 -3.99 -17.05
N GLU A 45 1.17 -3.43 -17.88
CA GLU A 45 1.95 -2.23 -17.55
C GLU A 45 1.04 -1.02 -17.22
N TYR A 46 -0.04 -0.83 -17.99
CA TYR A 46 -1.01 0.23 -17.74
C TYR A 46 -1.72 0.06 -16.38
N TYR A 47 -2.18 -1.14 -16.07
CA TYR A 47 -2.88 -1.40 -14.81
C TYR A 47 -1.93 -1.37 -13.62
N GLU A 48 -0.70 -1.88 -13.75
CA GLU A 48 0.33 -1.75 -12.72
C GLU A 48 0.56 -0.28 -12.38
N ALA A 49 0.83 0.56 -13.39
CA ALA A 49 0.99 2.00 -13.20
C ALA A 49 -0.22 2.66 -12.51
N LEU A 50 -1.43 2.26 -12.89
CA LEU A 50 -2.66 2.78 -12.29
C LEU A 50 -2.82 2.39 -10.81
N TYR A 51 -2.50 1.13 -10.46
CA TYR A 51 -2.69 0.62 -9.11
C TYR A 51 -1.56 0.97 -8.14
N HIS A 52 -0.37 1.31 -8.64
CA HIS A 52 0.74 1.76 -7.80
C HIS A 52 0.37 2.99 -6.98
N THR A 53 -0.16 4.04 -7.61
CA THR A 53 -0.51 5.29 -6.91
C THR A 53 -1.62 5.07 -5.87
N ALA A 54 -2.62 4.26 -6.19
CA ALA A 54 -3.73 3.98 -5.28
C ALA A 54 -3.26 3.20 -4.04
N ARG A 55 -2.38 2.21 -4.22
CA ARG A 55 -1.79 1.46 -3.10
C ARG A 55 -0.92 2.34 -2.22
N ASP A 56 -0.05 3.15 -2.82
CA ASP A 56 0.87 4.01 -2.07
C ASP A 56 0.11 5.01 -1.18
N ALA A 57 -0.97 5.61 -1.70
CA ALA A 57 -1.82 6.52 -0.94
C ALA A 57 -2.51 5.83 0.26
N LEU A 58 -2.98 4.58 0.06
CA LEU A 58 -3.57 3.78 1.13
C LEU A 58 -2.54 3.41 2.20
N GLU A 59 -1.35 2.97 1.80
CA GLU A 59 -0.27 2.61 2.73
C GLU A 59 0.19 3.82 3.55
N GLN A 60 0.34 4.99 2.93
CA GLN A 60 0.67 6.23 3.64
C GLN A 60 -0.41 6.59 4.67
N THR A 61 -1.69 6.42 4.31
CA THR A 61 -2.82 6.69 5.20
C THR A 61 -2.87 5.69 6.36
N GLU A 62 -2.64 4.40 6.11
CA GLU A 62 -2.55 3.42 7.19
C GLU A 62 -1.38 3.71 8.14
N GLN A 63 -0.22 4.07 7.60
CA GLN A 63 0.94 4.39 8.41
C GLN A 63 0.72 5.64 9.28
N SER A 64 0.08 6.68 8.74
CA SER A 64 -0.26 7.87 9.54
C SER A 64 -1.24 7.52 10.67
N LEU A 65 -2.27 6.73 10.39
CA LEU A 65 -3.22 6.27 11.40
C LEU A 65 -2.56 5.39 12.47
N ARG A 66 -1.63 4.50 12.09
CA ARG A 66 -0.87 3.69 13.05
C ARG A 66 0.00 4.58 13.95
N ARG A 67 0.70 5.56 13.37
CA ARG A 67 1.48 6.54 14.14
C ARG A 67 0.61 7.36 15.09
N GLU A 68 -0.58 7.75 14.66
CA GLU A 68 -1.53 8.45 15.54
C GLU A 68 -2.03 7.57 16.68
N LYS A 69 -2.35 6.30 16.40
CA LYS A 69 -2.72 5.32 17.43
C LYS A 69 -1.59 5.07 18.42
N GLU A 70 -0.35 4.92 17.95
CA GLU A 70 0.83 4.77 18.80
C GLU A 70 1.08 6.02 19.66
N LYS A 71 0.94 7.23 19.10
CA LYS A 71 1.02 8.48 19.87
C LYS A 71 -0.06 8.57 20.95
N LYS A 72 -1.29 8.15 20.63
CA LYS A 72 -2.43 8.13 21.56
C LYS A 72 -2.32 7.02 22.61
N SER A 73 -1.48 6.00 22.37
CA SER A 73 -1.23 4.88 23.28
C SER A 73 -0.34 5.23 24.47
N LYS A 74 0.22 6.45 24.56
CA LYS A 74 0.79 6.92 25.83
C LYS A 74 -0.37 7.05 26.83
N PRO A 75 -0.40 6.23 27.89
CA PRO A 75 -1.61 6.09 28.67
C PRO A 75 -1.86 7.39 29.44
N SER A 76 -2.98 8.05 29.17
CA SER A 76 -3.39 9.38 29.68
C SER A 76 -3.68 9.43 31.19
N TRP A 77 -3.25 8.42 31.97
CA TRP A 77 -3.44 8.41 33.42
C TRP A 77 -2.56 9.46 34.12
N TYR A 78 -1.41 9.83 33.52
CA TYR A 78 -0.51 10.83 34.09
C TYR A 78 -1.12 12.24 34.06
N ILE A 79 -1.97 12.56 33.09
CA ILE A 79 -2.67 13.86 32.99
C ILE A 79 -3.71 13.96 34.12
N LEU A 80 -4.41 12.86 34.40
CA LEU A 80 -5.41 12.80 35.46
C LEU A 80 -4.78 12.95 36.86
N LEU A 81 -3.61 12.34 37.09
CA LEU A 81 -2.87 12.54 38.34
C LEU A 81 -2.34 13.97 38.52
N LEU A 82 -1.93 14.63 37.42
CA LEU A 82 -1.45 16.00 37.47
C LEU A 82 -2.56 16.96 37.94
N GLU A 83 -3.78 16.82 37.42
CA GLU A 83 -4.91 17.66 37.81
C GLU A 83 -5.39 17.40 39.25
N CYS A 84 -5.35 16.14 39.71
CA CYS A 84 -5.67 15.81 41.10
C CYS A 84 -4.71 16.46 42.11
N SER A 85 -3.44 16.66 41.75
CA SER A 85 -2.44 17.26 42.65
C SER A 85 -2.79 18.71 43.04
N VAL A 86 -3.34 19.49 42.09
CA VAL A 86 -3.73 20.89 42.32
C VAL A 86 -4.89 20.99 43.30
N GLY A 87 -5.88 20.11 43.16
CA GLY A 87 -7.02 20.04 44.08
C GLY A 87 -6.59 19.72 45.53
N PHE A 88 -5.61 18.82 45.70
CA PHE A 88 -5.05 18.49 47.01
C PHE A 88 -4.34 19.68 47.67
N ILE A 89 -3.53 20.44 46.92
CA ILE A 89 -2.81 21.60 47.47
C ILE A 89 -3.79 22.70 47.93
N ILE A 90 -4.84 22.97 47.15
CA ILE A 90 -5.86 23.95 47.50
C ILE A 90 -6.64 23.51 48.76
N GLY A 91 -7.01 22.23 48.85
CA GLY A 91 -7.71 21.68 50.01
C GLY A 91 -6.91 21.78 51.31
N ILE A 92 -5.60 21.52 51.27
CA ILE A 92 -4.72 21.64 52.45
C ILE A 92 -4.57 23.11 52.89
N ALA A 93 -4.47 24.04 51.93
CA ALA A 93 -4.34 25.47 52.22
C ALA A 93 -5.61 26.03 52.88
N THR A 94 -6.80 25.70 52.36
CA THR A 94 -8.06 26.15 52.95
C THR A 94 -8.27 25.58 54.35
N ALA A 95 -7.96 24.31 54.58
CA ALA A 95 -8.09 23.67 55.90
C ALA A 95 -7.17 24.29 56.98
N ASN A 96 -5.98 24.77 56.62
CA ASN A 96 -5.04 25.37 57.58
C ASN A 96 -5.23 26.89 57.78
N ILE A 97 -5.65 27.61 56.74
CA ILE A 97 -5.77 29.08 56.76
C ILE A 97 -7.13 29.51 57.33
N PHE A 98 -8.21 28.79 57.00
CA PHE A 98 -9.57 29.12 57.43
C PHE A 98 -9.76 29.14 58.97
N PRO A 99 -9.32 28.12 59.74
CA PRO A 99 -9.50 28.14 61.20
C PRO A 99 -8.63 29.20 61.89
N LYS A 100 -7.43 29.51 61.34
CA LYS A 100 -6.55 30.54 61.90
C LYS A 100 -7.09 31.96 61.71
N ARG A 101 -7.92 32.19 60.70
CA ARG A 101 -8.49 33.51 60.39
C ARG A 101 -9.73 33.84 61.24
N PHE A 102 -10.42 32.83 61.77
CA PHE A 102 -11.59 33.01 62.65
C PHE A 102 -11.23 33.28 64.12
N ILE A 103 -10.00 32.93 64.55
CA ILE A 103 -9.55 33.09 65.96
C ILE A 103 -8.89 34.47 66.20
N LYS A 104 -8.56 35.21 65.13
CA LYS A 104 -7.86 36.51 65.20
C LYS A 104 -8.70 37.73 64.81
N GLY A 105 -9.98 37.55 64.49
CA GLY A 105 -10.94 38.63 64.25
C GLY A 105 -11.93 38.70 65.40
#